data_AF-A0A931RD79-F1
#
_entry.id   AF-A0A931RD79-F1
#
_cell.length_a   1.000
_cell.length_b   1.000
_cell.length_c   1.000
_cell.angle_alpha   90.00
_cell.angle_beta   90.00
_cell.angle_gamma   90.00
#
_symmetry.space_group_name_H-M   'P 1'
#
loop_
_entity.id
_entity.type
_entity.pdbx_description
1 polymer ?
#
loop_
_entity_poly.entity_id
_entity_poly.type
_entity_poly.pdbx_seq_one_letter_code
_entity_poly.pdbx_strand_id
1 'polypeptide(L)'
;MNSNPFIKIPTLLGLTLLAIALGIGIILFRYHQYVTFQTKAAFEPKSIKIVNISDSSATITWNTDNLTTGKVLFGETPMLGLSQKDERDLKTTYPRLTHFVTLKNLSSEKNYYFQVLNNEFSYPDQVLQFKTNPKNENPSQAKSHLAVSGSLLSQRKQLIDDALVFLKIPRHGDLATFITPLGNFIITVDNLNLESKTESLLIASSGNITSQVKITLSQNSKPLPPIVLGEDADFSNLPQLDNPNSSNLDINLDGSINSLDLSLVLNNIGKQIKNPRVDINFDGKVDQKDVELIKQKLR
;
A
#
# COMPACT_ATOMS: atom_id res chain seq x y z
N MET A 1 -75.88 -29.68 -8.94
CA MET A 1 -74.92 -30.62 -9.54
C MET A 1 -73.53 -30.13 -9.20
N ASN A 2 -72.89 -30.70 -8.18
CA ASN A 2 -71.51 -30.37 -7.83
C ASN A 2 -70.57 -31.31 -8.60
N SER A 3 -69.85 -30.77 -9.58
CA SER A 3 -68.73 -31.46 -10.21
C SER A 3 -67.52 -31.38 -9.29
N ASN A 4 -67.11 -32.51 -8.72
CA ASN A 4 -65.84 -32.62 -8.01
C ASN A 4 -64.68 -32.42 -9.01
N PRO A 5 -63.69 -31.57 -8.73
CA PRO A 5 -62.52 -31.44 -9.59
C PRO A 5 -61.65 -32.71 -9.45
N PHE A 6 -61.49 -33.45 -10.55
CA PHE A 6 -60.54 -34.56 -10.62
C PHE A 6 -59.12 -34.02 -10.47
N ILE A 7 -58.47 -34.32 -9.34
CA ILE A 7 -57.04 -34.07 -9.13
C ILE A 7 -56.27 -34.98 -10.09
N LYS A 8 -55.64 -34.40 -11.12
CA LYS A 8 -54.75 -35.15 -12.03
C LYS A 8 -53.46 -35.47 -11.28
N ILE A 9 -53.23 -36.76 -10.99
CA ILE A 9 -51.99 -37.23 -10.36
C ILE A 9 -50.86 -37.09 -11.41
N PRO A 10 -49.74 -36.41 -11.12
CA PRO A 10 -48.62 -36.33 -12.04
C PRO A 10 -48.12 -37.73 -12.42
N THR A 11 -47.82 -37.95 -13.70
CA THR A 11 -47.35 -39.24 -14.20
C THR A 11 -46.01 -39.60 -13.57
N LEU A 12 -45.76 -40.91 -13.38
CA LEU A 12 -44.49 -41.41 -12.86
C LEU A 12 -43.29 -40.84 -13.65
N LEU A 13 -43.43 -40.71 -14.97
CA LEU A 13 -42.42 -40.11 -15.85
C LEU A 13 -42.17 -38.61 -15.53
N GLY A 14 -43.22 -37.84 -15.28
CA GLY A 14 -43.10 -36.44 -14.85
C GLY A 14 -42.42 -36.29 -13.50
N LEU A 15 -42.73 -37.18 -12.54
CA LEU A 15 -42.07 -37.23 -11.23
C LEU A 15 -40.59 -37.61 -11.35
N THR A 16 -40.23 -38.56 -12.22
CA THR A 16 -38.83 -38.93 -12.46
C THR A 16 -38.03 -37.79 -13.09
N LEU A 17 -38.60 -37.08 -14.06
CA LEU A 17 -37.94 -35.95 -14.71
C LEU A 17 -37.74 -34.79 -13.73
N LEU A 18 -38.74 -34.52 -12.88
CA LEU A 18 -38.65 -33.53 -11.82
C LEU A 18 -37.54 -33.89 -10.81
N ALA A 19 -37.46 -35.16 -10.40
CA ALA A 19 -36.42 -35.63 -9.48
C ALA A 19 -35.01 -35.48 -10.06
N ILE A 20 -34.82 -35.81 -11.35
CA ILE A 20 -33.54 -35.62 -12.05
C ILE A 20 -33.18 -34.14 -12.12
N ALA A 21 -34.13 -33.27 -12.52
CA ALA A 21 -33.91 -31.84 -12.61
C ALA A 21 -33.53 -31.23 -11.25
N LEU A 22 -34.20 -31.64 -10.17
CA LEU A 22 -33.86 -31.24 -8.79
C LEU A 22 -32.46 -31.72 -8.40
N GLY A 23 -32.12 -32.98 -8.70
CA GLY A 23 -30.79 -33.54 -8.44
C GLY A 23 -29.68 -32.76 -9.15
N ILE A 24 -29.86 -32.46 -10.44
CA ILE A 24 -28.93 -31.62 -11.22
C ILE A 24 -28.85 -30.21 -10.61
N GLY A 25 -29.98 -29.59 -10.26
CA GLY A 25 -30.02 -28.27 -9.64
C GLY A 25 -29.22 -28.20 -8.34
N ILE A 26 -29.36 -29.21 -7.47
CA ILE A 26 -28.59 -29.31 -6.22
C ILE A 26 -27.09 -29.47 -6.52
N ILE A 27 -26.72 -30.32 -7.49
CA ILE A 27 -25.31 -30.53 -7.87
C ILE A 27 -24.69 -29.22 -8.38
N LEU A 28 -25.38 -28.51 -9.29
CA LEU A 28 -24.91 -27.23 -9.83
C LEU A 28 -24.80 -26.16 -8.74
N PHE A 29 -25.78 -26.08 -7.84
CA PHE A 29 -25.73 -25.16 -6.71
C PHE A 29 -24.51 -25.45 -5.81
N ARG A 30 -24.27 -26.71 -5.45
CA ARG A 30 -23.10 -27.10 -4.64
C ARG A 30 -21.78 -26.83 -5.36
N TYR A 31 -21.71 -27.09 -6.66
CA TYR A 31 -20.52 -26.79 -7.46
C TYR A 31 -20.24 -25.29 -7.49
N HIS A 32 -21.26 -24.46 -7.69
CA HIS A 32 -21.13 -23.00 -7.64
C HIS A 32 -20.62 -22.54 -6.26
N GLN A 33 -21.22 -23.01 -5.16
CA GLN A 33 -20.78 -22.67 -3.81
C GLN A 33 -19.33 -23.07 -3.56
N TYR A 34 -18.91 -24.25 -4.01
CA TYR A 34 -17.53 -24.70 -3.92
C TYR A 34 -16.58 -23.78 -4.69
N VAL A 35 -16.90 -23.42 -5.94
CA VAL A 35 -16.08 -22.50 -6.73
C VAL A 35 -16.00 -21.12 -6.06
N THR A 36 -17.13 -20.55 -5.62
CA THR A 36 -17.15 -19.26 -4.91
C THR A 36 -16.30 -19.28 -3.64
N PHE A 37 -16.36 -20.37 -2.86
CA PHE A 37 -15.54 -20.53 -1.67
C PHE A 37 -14.05 -20.52 -2.00
N GLN A 38 -13.63 -21.28 -3.01
CA GLN A 38 -12.22 -21.34 -3.42
C GLN A 38 -11.74 -20.00 -3.99
N THR A 39 -12.57 -19.30 -4.76
CA THR A 39 -12.26 -17.95 -5.25
C THR A 39 -12.10 -16.95 -4.10
N LYS A 40 -13.00 -17.00 -3.10
CA LYS A 40 -12.87 -16.18 -1.88
C LYS A 40 -11.55 -16.50 -1.16
N ALA A 41 -11.25 -17.76 -0.90
CA ALA A 41 -10.00 -18.15 -0.24
C ALA A 41 -8.74 -17.66 -0.99
N ALA A 42 -8.75 -17.68 -2.33
CA ALA A 42 -7.63 -17.19 -3.13
C ALA A 42 -7.39 -15.67 -3.03
N PHE A 43 -8.41 -14.89 -2.62
CA PHE A 43 -8.33 -13.44 -2.47
C PHE A 43 -8.31 -12.99 -1.01
N GLU A 44 -8.04 -13.91 -0.08
CA GLU A 44 -7.95 -13.60 1.34
C GLU A 44 -6.78 -12.62 1.61
N PRO A 45 -7.03 -11.51 2.32
CA PRO A 45 -5.99 -10.55 2.67
C PRO A 45 -5.07 -11.10 3.74
N LYS A 46 -3.78 -10.78 3.62
CA LYS A 46 -2.76 -11.03 4.62
C LYS A 46 -2.41 -9.74 5.35
N SER A 47 -2.19 -9.86 6.66
CA SER A 47 -1.67 -8.78 7.50
C SER A 47 -2.48 -7.48 7.39
N ILE A 48 -3.80 -7.54 7.60
CA ILE A 48 -4.62 -6.32 7.71
C ILE A 48 -4.10 -5.50 8.90
N LYS A 49 -3.70 -4.26 8.64
CA LYS A 49 -3.18 -3.32 9.63
C LYS A 49 -3.92 -1.99 9.56
N ILE A 50 -4.06 -1.36 10.72
CA ILE A 50 -4.51 0.03 10.85
C ILE A 50 -3.28 0.87 11.21
N VAL A 51 -2.98 1.86 10.39
CA VAL A 51 -1.80 2.73 10.50
C VAL A 51 -2.20 4.18 10.24
N ASN A 52 -1.30 5.13 10.48
CA ASN A 52 -1.55 6.56 10.24
C ASN A 52 -2.84 7.08 10.91
N ILE A 53 -3.16 6.58 12.12
CA ILE A 53 -4.36 7.01 12.83
C ILE A 53 -4.17 8.45 13.31
N SER A 54 -5.06 9.33 12.87
CA SER A 54 -5.17 10.71 13.33
C SER A 54 -6.53 10.94 14.02
N ASP A 55 -6.85 12.18 14.33
CA ASP A 55 -8.15 12.57 14.87
C ASP A 55 -9.26 12.58 13.80
N SER A 56 -8.89 12.56 12.52
CA SER A 56 -9.81 12.74 11.39
C SER A 56 -9.57 11.77 10.23
N SER A 57 -8.60 10.86 10.37
CA SER A 57 -8.27 9.86 9.36
C SER A 57 -7.67 8.60 9.98
N ALA A 58 -7.69 7.52 9.20
CA ALA A 58 -6.91 6.31 9.46
C ALA A 58 -6.64 5.61 8.12
N THR A 59 -5.52 4.90 8.02
CA THR A 59 -5.20 4.10 6.85
C THR A 59 -5.32 2.61 7.17
N ILE A 60 -6.02 1.88 6.31
CA ILE A 60 -6.06 0.42 6.33
C ILE A 60 -5.13 -0.11 5.24
N THR A 61 -4.23 -1.00 5.61
CA THR A 61 -3.30 -1.65 4.67
C THR A 61 -3.37 -3.17 4.79
N TRP A 62 -3.17 -3.85 3.67
CA TRP A 62 -3.07 -5.31 3.61
C TRP A 62 -2.34 -5.75 2.34
N ASN A 63 -1.97 -7.02 2.28
CA ASN A 63 -1.41 -7.64 1.08
C ASN A 63 -2.29 -8.80 0.61
N THR A 64 -2.14 -9.21 -0.64
CA THR A 64 -2.78 -10.40 -1.21
C THR A 64 -1.74 -11.23 -1.99
N ASP A 65 -1.99 -12.53 -2.11
CA ASP A 65 -1.15 -13.41 -2.94
C ASP A 65 -1.48 -13.30 -4.43
N ASN A 66 -2.68 -12.80 -4.76
CA ASN A 66 -3.18 -12.65 -6.12
C ASN A 66 -3.61 -11.19 -6.35
N LEU A 67 -3.45 -10.73 -7.58
CA LEU A 67 -3.83 -9.37 -7.97
C LEU A 67 -5.33 -9.14 -7.73
N THR A 68 -5.66 -8.20 -6.87
CA THR A 68 -7.03 -7.85 -6.51
C THR A 68 -7.23 -6.35 -6.60
N THR A 69 -8.46 -5.92 -6.86
CA THR A 69 -8.87 -4.53 -6.58
C THR A 69 -9.16 -4.40 -5.09
N GLY A 70 -8.81 -3.27 -4.47
CA GLY A 70 -8.94 -3.08 -3.02
C GLY A 70 -9.83 -1.91 -2.65
N LYS A 71 -10.76 -2.14 -1.72
CA LYS A 71 -11.58 -1.10 -1.08
C LYS A 71 -11.74 -1.40 0.40
N VAL A 72 -12.15 -0.41 1.17
CA VAL A 72 -12.60 -0.60 2.56
C VAL A 72 -14.06 -0.20 2.63
N LEU A 73 -14.88 -1.07 3.22
CA LEU A 73 -16.22 -0.74 3.70
C LEU A 73 -16.09 -0.34 5.16
N PHE A 74 -16.70 0.78 5.57
CA PHE A 74 -16.57 1.28 6.93
C PHE A 74 -17.82 2.01 7.42
N GLY A 75 -17.90 2.23 8.74
CA GLY A 75 -18.99 2.98 9.36
C GLY A 75 -18.79 3.16 10.85
N GLU A 76 -19.66 3.95 11.48
CA GLU A 76 -19.66 4.18 12.93
C GLU A 76 -20.34 3.05 13.71
N THR A 77 -20.96 2.11 12.99
CA THR A 77 -21.57 0.90 13.52
C THR A 77 -21.11 -0.30 12.69
N PRO A 78 -21.30 -1.54 13.18
CA PRO A 78 -21.05 -2.76 12.39
C PRO A 78 -21.82 -2.83 11.05
N MET A 79 -22.86 -2.00 10.86
CA MET A 79 -23.52 -1.85 9.57
C MET A 79 -22.70 -0.88 8.71
N LEU A 80 -21.83 -1.44 7.86
CA LEU A 80 -20.89 -0.70 7.03
C LEU A 80 -21.64 0.00 5.87
N GLY A 81 -21.81 1.31 5.96
CA GLY A 81 -22.56 2.11 4.98
C GLY A 81 -21.69 2.98 4.07
N LEU A 82 -20.40 3.14 4.38
CA LEU A 82 -19.46 3.95 3.61
C LEU A 82 -18.44 3.05 2.91
N SER A 83 -17.86 3.54 1.83
CA SER A 83 -16.78 2.85 1.13
C SER A 83 -15.69 3.81 0.67
N GLN A 84 -14.45 3.33 0.68
CA GLN A 84 -13.29 4.08 0.23
C GLN A 84 -12.40 3.18 -0.64
N LYS A 85 -11.94 3.70 -1.78
CA LYS A 85 -11.01 2.98 -2.66
C LYS A 85 -9.56 3.17 -2.22
N ASP A 86 -8.69 2.30 -2.69
CA ASP A 86 -7.23 2.48 -2.58
C ASP A 86 -6.81 3.87 -3.05
N GLU A 87 -5.90 4.50 -2.31
CA GLU A 87 -5.44 5.87 -2.56
C GLU A 87 -4.82 6.02 -3.97
N ARG A 88 -4.30 4.94 -4.53
CA ARG A 88 -3.71 4.91 -5.88
C ARG A 88 -4.76 4.83 -7.00
N ASP A 89 -6.02 4.54 -6.68
CA ASP A 89 -7.12 4.44 -7.66
C ASP A 89 -7.76 5.80 -7.94
N LEU A 90 -7.03 6.70 -8.62
CA LEU A 90 -7.51 8.07 -8.91
C LEU A 90 -8.68 8.09 -9.90
N LYS A 91 -8.43 7.67 -11.16
CA LYS A 91 -9.43 7.65 -12.24
C LYS A 91 -9.94 6.24 -12.53
N THR A 92 -9.02 5.29 -12.46
CA THR A 92 -9.25 3.89 -12.81
C THR A 92 -8.78 3.02 -11.66
N THR A 93 -9.56 1.99 -11.35
CA THR A 93 -9.21 0.98 -10.36
C THR A 93 -8.31 -0.07 -11.01
N TYR A 94 -7.15 -0.34 -10.41
CA TYR A 94 -6.19 -1.32 -10.93
C TYR A 94 -5.94 -2.45 -9.92
N PRO A 95 -5.90 -3.73 -10.36
CA PRO A 95 -5.48 -4.83 -9.52
C PRO A 95 -4.01 -4.70 -9.07
N ARG A 96 -3.73 -5.05 -7.82
CA ARG A 96 -2.39 -4.99 -7.20
C ARG A 96 -2.28 -6.00 -6.04
N LEU A 97 -1.06 -6.24 -5.55
CA LEU A 97 -0.80 -7.15 -4.44
C LEU A 97 -0.78 -6.43 -3.09
N THR A 98 -0.42 -5.15 -3.08
CA THR A 98 -0.45 -4.34 -1.87
C THR A 98 -1.63 -3.37 -1.90
N HIS A 99 -2.22 -3.10 -0.75
CA HIS A 99 -3.39 -2.22 -0.64
C HIS A 99 -3.19 -1.15 0.42
N PHE A 100 -3.60 0.08 0.09
CA PHE A 100 -3.42 1.26 0.92
C PHE A 100 -4.65 2.17 0.81
N VAL A 101 -5.54 2.12 1.79
CA VAL A 101 -6.82 2.83 1.77
C VAL A 101 -6.88 3.83 2.92
N THR A 102 -6.94 5.12 2.61
CA THR A 102 -7.06 6.18 3.62
C THR A 102 -8.51 6.58 3.83
N LEU A 103 -9.06 6.29 5.00
CA LEU A 103 -10.35 6.78 5.45
C LEU A 103 -10.18 8.23 5.93
N LYS A 104 -10.93 9.17 5.35
CA LYS A 104 -10.84 10.62 5.62
C LYS A 104 -12.15 11.14 6.22
N ASN A 105 -12.12 12.35 6.78
CA ASN A 105 -13.29 13.03 7.36
C ASN A 105 -13.95 12.24 8.51
N LEU A 106 -13.14 11.57 9.32
CA LEU A 106 -13.60 10.87 10.51
C LEU A 106 -13.79 11.85 11.67
N SER A 107 -14.64 11.49 12.62
CA SER A 107 -14.76 12.22 13.89
C SER A 107 -13.68 11.74 14.88
N SER A 108 -13.15 12.67 15.69
CA SER A 108 -12.15 12.38 16.72
C SER A 108 -12.71 11.55 17.88
N GLU A 109 -11.83 10.81 18.57
CA GLU A 109 -12.17 9.92 19.70
C GLU A 109 -13.32 8.94 19.45
N LYS A 110 -13.52 8.52 18.21
CA LYS A 110 -14.69 7.74 17.79
C LYS A 110 -14.29 6.35 17.31
N ASN A 111 -15.07 5.35 17.71
CA ASN A 111 -14.93 4.00 17.20
C ASN A 111 -15.52 3.90 15.80
N TYR A 112 -14.76 3.29 14.89
CA TYR A 112 -15.18 2.94 13.54
C TYR A 112 -15.01 1.45 13.32
N TYR A 113 -15.92 0.89 12.53
CA TYR A 113 -15.93 -0.51 12.11
C TYR A 113 -15.60 -0.58 10.63
N PHE A 114 -14.91 -1.64 10.22
CA PHE A 114 -14.55 -1.82 8.82
C PHE A 114 -14.36 -3.28 8.41
N GLN A 115 -14.44 -3.51 7.10
CA GLN A 115 -13.98 -4.70 6.39
C GLN A 115 -13.22 -4.26 5.14
N VAL A 116 -12.24 -5.05 4.71
CA VAL A 116 -11.59 -4.87 3.42
C VAL A 116 -12.37 -5.65 2.36
N LEU A 117 -12.44 -5.11 1.15
CA LEU A 117 -13.08 -5.73 0.01
C LEU A 117 -12.00 -5.98 -1.05
N ASN A 118 -11.73 -7.26 -1.33
CA ASN A 118 -10.88 -7.68 -2.44
C ASN A 118 -11.78 -8.15 -3.58
N ASN A 119 -11.79 -7.40 -4.68
CA ASN A 119 -12.77 -7.52 -5.74
C ASN A 119 -14.21 -7.42 -5.20
N GLU A 120 -14.97 -8.51 -5.21
CA GLU A 120 -16.34 -8.60 -4.70
C GLU A 120 -16.44 -9.22 -3.29
N PHE A 121 -15.34 -9.69 -2.70
CA PHE A 121 -15.36 -10.43 -1.44
C PHE A 121 -14.91 -9.59 -0.25
N SER A 122 -15.68 -9.64 0.84
CA SER A 122 -15.38 -8.91 2.09
C SER A 122 -14.61 -9.78 3.09
N TYR A 123 -13.67 -9.16 3.80
CA TYR A 123 -12.82 -9.78 4.80
C TYR A 123 -12.49 -8.85 5.98
N PRO A 124 -12.17 -9.39 7.17
CA PRO A 124 -12.51 -10.76 7.56
C PRO A 124 -14.02 -10.90 7.68
N ASP A 125 -14.55 -12.11 7.93
CA ASP A 125 -16.01 -12.30 8.06
C ASP A 125 -16.61 -11.51 9.23
N GLN A 126 -15.81 -11.25 10.27
CA GLN A 126 -16.14 -10.35 11.36
C GLN A 126 -15.66 -8.94 11.06
N VAL A 127 -16.47 -7.93 11.39
CA VAL A 127 -16.04 -6.54 11.28
C VAL A 127 -14.89 -6.26 12.24
N LEU A 128 -13.85 -5.61 11.74
CA LEU A 128 -12.75 -5.09 12.55
C LEU A 128 -13.11 -3.68 13.03
N GLN A 129 -12.38 -3.19 14.03
CA GLN A 129 -12.61 -1.86 14.56
C GLN A 129 -11.31 -1.13 14.91
N PHE A 130 -11.38 0.20 14.89
CA PHE A 130 -10.33 1.08 15.40
C PHE A 130 -10.97 2.32 16.03
N LYS A 131 -10.17 3.09 16.78
CA LYS A 131 -10.60 4.37 17.37
C LYS A 131 -9.69 5.48 16.83
N THR A 132 -10.28 6.58 16.39
CA THR A 132 -9.53 7.80 16.02
C THR A 132 -8.92 8.46 17.25
N ASN A 133 -7.86 9.23 17.05
CA ASN A 133 -7.19 9.95 18.13
C ASN A 133 -8.06 11.12 18.65
N PRO A 134 -7.74 11.63 19.85
CA PRO A 134 -8.28 12.90 20.31
C PRO A 134 -7.95 14.05 19.38
N LYS A 135 -8.88 14.99 19.26
CA LYS A 135 -8.67 16.21 18.50
C LYS A 135 -7.51 16.99 19.13
N ASN A 136 -6.59 17.47 18.29
CA ASN A 136 -5.54 18.35 18.78
C ASN A 136 -6.13 19.73 19.10
N GLU A 137 -6.31 20.03 20.39
CA GLU A 137 -6.91 21.29 20.86
C GLU A 137 -6.03 22.51 20.59
N ASN A 138 -4.72 22.32 20.31
CA ASN A 138 -3.77 23.39 19.99
C ASN A 138 -3.02 23.13 18.67
N PRO A 139 -3.66 23.31 17.48
CA PRO A 139 -3.04 23.07 16.18
C PRO A 139 -1.78 23.91 15.94
N SER A 140 -1.74 25.13 16.47
CA SER A 140 -0.60 26.05 16.35
C SER A 140 0.65 25.62 17.12
N GLN A 141 0.56 24.56 17.94
CA GLN A 141 1.68 23.97 18.68
C GLN A 141 2.11 22.61 18.11
N ALA A 142 1.67 22.23 16.90
CA ALA A 142 2.21 21.07 16.19
C ALA A 142 3.71 21.31 15.92
N LYS A 143 4.55 20.80 16.83
CA LYS A 143 5.95 21.23 16.99
C LYS A 143 6.92 20.70 15.94
N SER A 144 6.54 19.72 15.13
CA SER A 144 7.43 19.16 14.10
C SER A 144 6.67 18.43 13.00
N HIS A 145 7.11 18.66 11.77
CA HIS A 145 6.77 17.84 10.62
C HIS A 145 8.08 17.24 10.09
N LEU A 146 8.29 15.95 10.35
CA LEU A 146 9.48 15.25 9.88
C LEU A 146 9.11 14.43 8.65
N ALA A 147 9.87 14.56 7.56
CA ALA A 147 9.72 13.73 6.38
C ALA A 147 10.83 12.68 6.36
N VAL A 148 10.45 11.40 6.44
CA VAL A 148 11.35 10.26 6.21
C VAL A 148 11.16 9.82 4.77
N SER A 149 12.16 10.09 3.93
CA SER A 149 12.12 9.77 2.51
C SER A 149 13.22 8.81 2.11
N GLY A 150 13.01 8.10 1.01
CA GLY A 150 13.98 7.17 0.46
C GLY A 150 13.35 6.38 -0.67
N SER A 151 13.89 5.19 -0.91
CA SER A 151 13.41 4.35 -2.00
C SER A 151 13.65 2.88 -1.85
N LEU A 152 13.03 2.15 -2.76
CA LEU A 152 13.04 0.71 -2.78
C LEU A 152 13.45 0.20 -4.17
N LEU A 153 14.44 -0.68 -4.16
CA LEU A 153 14.94 -1.39 -5.33
C LEU A 153 14.80 -2.89 -5.11
N SER A 154 14.70 -3.66 -6.21
CA SER A 154 14.87 -5.10 -6.16
C SER A 154 16.34 -5.48 -5.96
N GLN A 155 16.61 -6.75 -5.63
CA GLN A 155 17.97 -7.32 -5.60
C GLN A 155 18.75 -7.13 -6.91
N ARG A 156 18.04 -6.93 -8.04
CA ARG A 156 18.63 -6.64 -9.34
C ARG A 156 18.80 -5.14 -9.61
N LYS A 157 18.65 -4.30 -8.58
CA LYS A 157 18.69 -2.83 -8.65
C LYS A 157 17.67 -2.23 -9.63
N GLN A 158 16.54 -2.89 -9.78
CA GLN A 158 15.42 -2.37 -10.57
C GLN A 158 14.41 -1.70 -9.66
N LEU A 159 13.68 -0.71 -10.18
CA LEU A 159 12.60 -0.07 -9.44
C LEU A 159 11.51 -1.07 -9.09
N ILE A 160 10.91 -0.87 -7.91
CA ILE A 160 9.71 -1.56 -7.45
C ILE A 160 8.60 -0.51 -7.33
N ASP A 161 7.38 -0.83 -7.76
CA ASP A 161 6.23 0.08 -7.74
C ASP A 161 5.01 -0.46 -6.98
N ASP A 162 5.07 -1.70 -6.50
CA ASP A 162 4.01 -2.31 -5.68
C ASP A 162 4.59 -2.82 -4.35
N ALA A 163 4.73 -1.92 -3.39
CA ALA A 163 5.24 -2.22 -2.06
C ALA A 163 4.69 -1.24 -1.02
N LEU A 164 4.71 -1.68 0.24
CA LEU A 164 4.41 -0.87 1.41
C LEU A 164 5.68 -0.66 2.22
N VAL A 165 5.82 0.53 2.80
CA VAL A 165 6.89 0.86 3.74
C VAL A 165 6.23 1.28 5.05
N PHE A 166 6.54 0.57 6.12
CA PHE A 166 6.08 0.85 7.48
C PHE A 166 7.20 1.49 8.27
N LEU A 167 6.90 2.51 9.06
CA LEU A 167 7.80 3.15 10.02
C LEU A 167 7.28 2.89 11.43
N LYS A 168 8.10 2.20 12.22
CA LYS A 168 7.87 1.94 13.64
C LYS A 168 8.76 2.85 14.46
N ILE A 169 8.11 3.69 15.26
CA ILE A 169 8.79 4.63 16.17
C ILE A 169 8.40 4.22 17.60
N PRO A 170 9.36 4.04 18.52
CA PRO A 170 9.05 3.67 19.89
C PRO A 170 8.02 4.60 20.54
N ARG A 171 6.97 4.02 21.14
CA ARG A 171 5.89 4.75 21.84
C ARG A 171 5.08 5.70 20.96
N HIS A 172 5.16 5.57 19.63
CA HIS A 172 4.31 6.25 18.67
C HIS A 172 3.48 5.23 17.89
N GLY A 173 2.40 5.67 17.24
CA GLY A 173 1.63 4.80 16.37
C GLY A 173 2.44 4.35 15.15
N ASP A 174 2.10 3.17 14.61
CA ASP A 174 2.69 2.69 13.36
C ASP A 174 2.27 3.60 12.19
N LEU A 175 3.25 4.03 11.41
CA LEU A 175 3.05 4.81 10.20
C LEU A 175 3.35 3.95 8.97
N ALA A 176 2.72 4.27 7.84
CA ALA A 176 3.03 3.61 6.59
C ALA A 176 2.77 4.50 5.37
N THR A 177 3.42 4.15 4.27
CA THR A 177 3.14 4.66 2.93
C THR A 177 3.28 3.52 1.91
N PHE A 178 2.82 3.76 0.69
CA PHE A 178 3.13 2.92 -0.46
C PHE A 178 4.32 3.49 -1.25
N ILE A 179 4.95 2.64 -2.06
CA ILE A 179 5.97 3.02 -3.02
C ILE A 179 5.33 3.59 -4.28
N THR A 180 5.86 4.71 -4.77
CA THR A 180 5.44 5.33 -6.03
C THR A 180 5.92 4.53 -7.25
N PRO A 181 5.36 4.73 -8.45
CA PRO A 181 5.85 4.11 -9.69
C PRO A 181 7.33 4.39 -10.01
N LEU A 182 7.92 5.40 -9.38
CA LEU A 182 9.34 5.76 -9.52
C LEU A 182 10.22 5.15 -8.42
N GLY A 183 9.69 4.23 -7.58
CA GLY A 183 10.42 3.54 -6.53
C GLY A 183 10.65 4.34 -5.25
N ASN A 184 10.08 5.54 -5.14
CA ASN A 184 10.28 6.44 -4.01
C ASN A 184 9.15 6.35 -2.98
N PHE A 185 9.46 6.64 -1.72
CA PHE A 185 8.48 6.83 -0.66
C PHE A 185 8.77 8.06 0.19
N ILE A 186 7.73 8.57 0.84
CA ILE A 186 7.81 9.60 1.88
C ILE A 186 6.84 9.21 2.99
N ILE A 187 7.31 9.18 4.23
CA ILE A 187 6.49 9.06 5.43
C ILE A 187 6.62 10.36 6.20
N THR A 188 5.49 11.03 6.39
CA THR A 188 5.39 12.18 7.27
C THR A 188 5.17 11.72 8.70
N VAL A 189 5.92 12.28 9.62
CA VAL A 189 5.76 12.10 11.06
C VAL A 189 5.38 13.46 11.67
N ASP A 190 4.13 13.55 12.11
CA ASP A 190 3.58 14.75 12.73
C ASP A 190 3.60 14.63 14.26
N ASN A 191 3.72 15.78 14.93
CA ASN A 191 3.59 15.89 16.40
C ASN A 191 4.58 15.01 17.19
N LEU A 192 5.76 14.74 16.64
CA LEU A 192 6.80 13.99 17.31
C LEU A 192 7.65 14.94 18.17
N ASN A 193 7.62 14.81 19.50
CA ASN A 193 8.54 15.57 20.35
C ASN A 193 9.96 14.97 20.28
N LEU A 194 10.68 15.27 19.21
CA LEU A 194 12.07 14.87 19.01
C LEU A 194 13.00 15.83 19.75
N GLU A 195 13.20 15.58 21.04
CA GLU A 195 14.25 16.26 21.83
C GLU A 195 15.65 15.72 21.49
N SER A 196 15.74 14.52 20.91
CA SER A 196 17.00 13.86 20.54
C SER A 196 16.82 12.88 19.37
N LYS A 197 17.94 12.28 18.93
CA LYS A 197 17.98 11.17 17.98
C LYS A 197 17.12 10.01 18.49
N THR A 198 16.14 9.58 17.69
CA THR A 198 15.24 8.47 18.06
C THR A 198 15.50 7.28 17.14
N GLU A 199 15.93 6.15 17.72
CA GLU A 199 16.05 4.90 16.99
C GLU A 199 14.67 4.43 16.52
N SER A 200 14.57 4.01 15.27
CA SER A 200 13.33 3.59 14.64
C SER A 200 13.59 2.50 13.62
N LEU A 201 12.54 1.80 13.24
CA LEU A 201 12.62 0.68 12.30
C LEU A 201 11.72 0.93 11.11
N LEU A 202 12.31 0.90 9.91
CA LEU A 202 11.56 0.78 8.66
C LEU A 202 11.39 -0.68 8.29
N ILE A 203 10.22 -1.03 7.80
CA ILE A 203 9.91 -2.35 7.24
C ILE A 203 9.34 -2.14 5.85
N ALA A 204 10.12 -2.47 4.83
CA ALA A 204 9.63 -2.49 3.45
C ALA A 204 9.12 -3.89 3.11
N SER A 205 7.97 -3.99 2.44
CA SER A 205 7.37 -5.26 2.05
C SER A 205 6.70 -5.18 0.68
N SER A 206 6.97 -6.18 -0.16
CA SER A 206 6.23 -6.45 -1.41
C SER A 206 5.91 -7.94 -1.47
N GLY A 207 4.62 -8.28 -1.49
CA GLY A 207 4.18 -9.66 -1.37
C GLY A 207 4.73 -10.34 -0.11
N ASN A 208 5.49 -11.42 -0.29
CA ASN A 208 6.12 -12.18 0.81
C ASN A 208 7.57 -11.78 1.11
N ILE A 209 8.14 -10.82 0.37
CA ILE A 209 9.52 -10.36 0.57
C ILE A 209 9.50 -9.13 1.46
N THR A 210 10.36 -9.12 2.47
CA THR A 210 10.48 -8.02 3.42
C THR A 210 11.94 -7.62 3.64
N SER A 211 12.16 -6.36 3.98
CA SER A 211 13.44 -5.82 4.46
C SER A 211 13.21 -5.02 5.72
N GLN A 212 14.09 -5.18 6.71
CA GLN A 212 14.13 -4.40 7.93
C GLN A 212 15.32 -3.44 7.89
N VAL A 213 15.05 -2.15 8.07
CA VAL A 213 16.07 -1.10 8.01
C VAL A 213 16.05 -0.30 9.30
N LYS A 214 17.13 -0.40 10.07
CA LYS A 214 17.31 0.43 11.27
C LYS A 214 17.67 1.85 10.85
N ILE A 215 17.01 2.83 11.44
CA ILE A 215 17.26 4.25 11.17
C ILE A 215 17.29 5.04 12.47
N THR A 216 17.84 6.25 12.40
CA THR A 216 17.75 7.23 13.49
C THR A 216 17.05 8.50 13.01
N LEU A 217 15.90 8.80 13.58
CA LEU A 217 15.13 10.01 13.28
C LEU A 217 15.74 11.22 13.97
N SER A 218 15.86 12.31 13.22
CA SER A 218 16.30 13.63 13.71
C SER A 218 15.66 14.72 12.85
N GLN A 219 15.55 15.96 13.37
CA GLN A 219 14.84 17.05 12.68
C GLN A 219 15.42 17.42 11.30
N ASN A 220 16.69 17.09 11.04
CA ASN A 220 17.37 17.36 9.78
C ASN A 220 17.74 16.06 9.03
N SER A 221 16.88 15.04 9.09
CA SER A 221 17.13 13.77 8.40
C SER A 221 17.21 14.00 6.89
N LYS A 222 18.35 13.63 6.30
CA LYS A 222 18.50 13.52 4.85
C LYS A 222 17.68 12.34 4.33
N PRO A 223 17.36 12.31 3.02
CA PRO A 223 16.83 11.11 2.38
C PRO A 223 17.71 9.89 2.70
N LEU A 224 17.06 8.76 2.93
CA LEU A 224 17.75 7.50 3.19
C LEU A 224 18.39 6.96 1.90
N PRO A 225 19.50 6.23 2.00
CA PRO A 225 20.01 5.44 0.89
C PRO A 225 18.93 4.48 0.34
N PRO A 226 19.05 4.04 -0.92
CA PRO A 226 18.16 3.05 -1.49
C PRO A 226 18.11 1.78 -0.63
N ILE A 227 16.90 1.34 -0.32
CA ILE A 227 16.66 0.07 0.36
C ILE A 227 16.57 -1.00 -0.72
N VAL A 228 17.36 -2.08 -0.58
CA VAL A 228 17.25 -3.26 -1.45
C VAL A 228 16.30 -4.26 -0.80
N LEU A 229 15.17 -4.52 -1.46
CA LEU A 229 14.14 -5.41 -0.94
C LEU A 229 14.66 -6.86 -0.84
N GLY A 230 14.44 -7.48 0.32
CA GLY A 230 14.96 -8.80 0.68
C GLY A 230 16.31 -8.74 1.42
N GLU A 231 16.87 -7.55 1.62
CA GLU A 231 18.10 -7.33 2.40
C GLU A 231 17.80 -6.40 3.59
N ASP A 232 18.24 -6.81 4.78
CA ASP A 232 18.19 -5.96 5.97
C ASP A 232 19.36 -4.97 5.96
N ALA A 233 19.16 -3.78 6.50
CA ALA A 233 20.16 -2.72 6.52
C ALA A 233 20.17 -1.94 7.84
N ASP A 234 21.27 -1.22 8.08
CA ASP A 234 21.40 -0.30 9.21
C ASP A 234 21.91 1.06 8.72
N PHE A 235 21.01 2.04 8.74
CA PHE A 235 21.26 3.43 8.38
C PHE A 235 21.27 4.34 9.61
N SER A 236 21.43 3.79 10.82
CA SER A 236 21.47 4.58 12.06
C SER A 236 22.70 5.47 12.12
N ASN A 237 23.81 5.06 11.48
CA ASN A 237 25.08 5.77 11.41
C ASN A 237 25.57 5.85 9.97
N LEU A 238 24.86 6.62 9.13
CA LEU A 238 25.32 6.90 7.78
C LEU A 238 26.60 7.77 7.85
N PRO A 239 27.68 7.39 7.15
CA PRO A 239 28.86 8.25 7.05
C PRO A 239 28.45 9.59 6.44
N GLN A 240 28.92 10.69 7.04
CA GLN A 240 28.85 11.97 6.36
C GLN A 240 29.76 11.86 5.13
N LEU A 241 29.18 11.89 3.93
CA LEU A 241 29.96 11.99 2.71
C LEU A 241 30.60 13.38 2.68
N ASP A 242 31.85 13.46 3.15
CA ASP A 242 32.65 14.67 3.31
C ASP A 242 33.10 15.32 1.99
N ASN A 243 32.34 15.19 0.90
CA ASN A 243 32.70 15.85 -0.35
C ASN A 243 31.48 16.30 -1.17
N PRO A 244 31.08 17.58 -1.09
CA PRO A 244 30.09 18.19 -1.98
C PRO A 244 30.59 18.39 -3.42
N ASN A 245 31.78 17.88 -3.78
CA ASN A 245 32.25 17.81 -5.17
C ASN A 245 31.56 16.66 -5.93
N SER A 246 30.28 16.93 -6.21
CA SER A 246 29.39 16.41 -7.24
C SER A 246 29.97 15.35 -8.18
N SER A 247 29.62 14.09 -7.94
CA SER A 247 29.41 13.21 -9.08
C SER A 247 28.29 13.83 -9.93
N ASN A 248 28.43 13.82 -11.25
CA ASN A 248 27.33 14.18 -12.17
C ASN A 248 26.06 13.32 -11.97
N LEU A 249 26.14 12.30 -11.12
CA LEU A 249 25.07 11.39 -10.74
C LEU A 249 24.24 11.86 -9.54
N ASP A 250 24.72 12.84 -8.75
CA ASP A 250 23.92 13.51 -7.72
C ASP A 250 23.19 14.70 -8.37
N ILE A 251 21.99 14.41 -8.86
CA ILE A 251 21.19 15.31 -9.69
C ILE A 251 20.43 16.30 -8.81
N ASN A 252 19.95 15.85 -7.64
CA ASN A 252 19.21 16.68 -6.70
C ASN A 252 20.09 17.46 -5.69
N LEU A 253 21.41 17.21 -5.70
CA LEU A 253 22.42 17.85 -4.85
C LEU A 253 22.20 17.61 -3.34
N ASP A 254 21.63 16.47 -2.97
CA ASP A 254 21.42 16.10 -1.57
C ASP A 254 22.67 15.48 -0.90
N GLY A 255 23.71 15.23 -1.70
CA GLY A 255 24.98 14.64 -1.29
C GLY A 255 24.99 13.11 -1.33
N SER A 256 23.96 12.47 -1.90
CA SER A 256 23.81 11.02 -2.01
C SER A 256 23.40 10.65 -3.43
N ILE A 257 23.92 9.53 -3.97
CA ILE A 257 23.46 9.00 -5.27
C ILE A 257 22.44 7.90 -4.97
N ASN A 258 21.15 8.22 -5.12
CA ASN A 258 20.06 7.33 -4.75
C ASN A 258 18.96 7.30 -5.84
N SER A 259 17.84 6.63 -5.57
CA SER A 259 16.77 6.54 -6.57
C SER A 259 16.09 7.88 -6.87
N LEU A 260 16.24 8.90 -6.03
CA LEU A 260 15.68 10.21 -6.29
C LEU A 260 16.37 10.78 -7.52
N ASP A 261 17.70 10.64 -7.62
CA ASP A 261 18.45 10.95 -8.84
C ASP A 261 17.98 10.10 -10.02
N LEU A 262 17.83 8.78 -9.82
CA LEU A 262 17.29 7.89 -10.86
C LEU A 262 15.90 8.34 -11.33
N SER A 263 15.04 8.77 -10.42
CA SER A 263 13.68 9.21 -10.71
C SER A 263 13.66 10.52 -11.47
N LEU A 264 14.63 11.41 -11.24
CA LEU A 264 14.81 12.64 -12.02
C LEU A 264 15.20 12.31 -13.46
N VAL A 265 16.08 11.34 -13.69
CA VAL A 265 16.41 10.86 -15.05
C VAL A 265 15.18 10.24 -15.71
N LEU A 266 14.54 9.26 -15.06
CA LEU A 266 13.38 8.54 -15.60
C LEU A 266 12.23 9.48 -15.95
N ASN A 267 11.95 10.49 -15.12
CA ASN A 267 10.90 11.45 -15.39
C ASN A 267 11.24 12.41 -16.55
N ASN A 268 12.49 12.47 -17.01
CA ASN A 268 12.91 13.32 -18.14
C ASN A 268 13.23 12.54 -19.42
N ILE A 269 13.10 11.21 -19.45
CA ILE A 269 13.33 10.41 -20.66
C ILE A 269 12.47 10.89 -21.83
N GLY A 270 13.12 11.16 -22.96
CA GLY A 270 12.45 11.60 -24.19
C GLY A 270 11.80 12.99 -24.11
N LYS A 271 12.00 13.74 -23.01
CA LYS A 271 11.51 15.11 -22.84
C LYS A 271 12.59 16.11 -23.25
N GLN A 272 12.18 17.35 -23.53
CA GLN A 272 13.13 18.45 -23.69
C GLN A 272 13.89 18.66 -22.38
N ILE A 273 15.21 18.76 -22.47
CA ILE A 273 16.10 18.89 -21.31
C ILE A 273 15.89 20.26 -20.67
N LYS A 274 15.20 20.29 -19.53
CA LYS A 274 15.06 21.48 -18.68
C LYS A 274 16.11 21.54 -17.58
N ASN A 275 16.52 20.39 -17.07
CA ASN A 275 17.61 20.25 -16.10
C ASN A 275 18.79 19.56 -16.80
N PRO A 276 19.90 20.25 -17.11
CA PRO A 276 21.05 19.64 -17.77
C PRO A 276 21.66 18.45 -17.01
N ARG A 277 21.44 18.37 -15.69
CA ARG A 277 21.98 17.29 -14.84
C ARG A 277 21.33 15.93 -15.10
N VAL A 278 20.18 15.87 -15.79
CA VAL A 278 19.52 14.58 -16.11
C VAL A 278 20.09 13.91 -17.35
N ASP A 279 20.85 14.64 -18.17
CA ASP A 279 21.67 14.10 -19.26
C ASP A 279 23.08 13.84 -18.69
N ILE A 280 23.31 12.60 -18.27
CA ILE A 280 24.48 12.22 -17.48
C ILE A 280 25.69 11.99 -18.38
N ASN A 281 25.45 11.43 -19.57
CA ASN A 281 26.49 11.15 -20.54
C ASN A 281 26.79 12.35 -21.46
N PHE A 282 26.01 13.43 -21.34
CA PHE A 282 26.13 14.68 -22.10
C PHE A 282 25.98 14.49 -23.61
N ASP A 283 25.16 13.52 -24.05
CA ASP A 283 24.91 13.23 -25.46
C ASP A 283 23.74 14.07 -26.07
N GLY A 284 23.16 14.95 -25.26
CA GLY A 284 22.07 15.85 -25.64
C GLY A 284 20.69 15.19 -25.62
N LYS A 285 20.59 13.97 -25.08
CA LYS A 285 19.34 13.24 -24.88
C LYS A 285 19.31 12.67 -23.47
N VAL A 286 18.10 12.46 -22.96
CA VAL A 286 17.87 11.72 -21.72
C VAL A 286 17.26 10.38 -22.13
N ASP A 287 18.05 9.31 -22.03
CA ASP A 287 17.68 7.98 -22.49
C ASP A 287 18.10 6.87 -21.52
N GLN A 288 17.98 5.61 -21.97
CA GLN A 288 18.29 4.45 -21.13
C GLN A 288 19.76 4.41 -20.71
N LYS A 289 20.69 5.00 -21.46
CA LYS A 289 22.11 5.03 -21.09
C LYS A 289 22.33 5.84 -19.82
N ASP A 290 21.63 6.96 -19.66
CA ASP A 290 21.68 7.78 -18.44
C ASP A 290 21.17 7.00 -17.22
N VAL A 291 20.07 6.28 -17.41
CA VAL A 291 19.48 5.38 -16.40
C VAL A 291 20.51 4.34 -15.95
N GLU A 292 21.20 3.68 -16.88
CA GLU A 292 22.19 2.65 -16.55
C GLU A 292 23.42 3.22 -15.83
N LEU A 293 23.84 4.45 -16.14
CA LEU A 293 24.97 5.11 -15.47
C LEU A 293 24.66 5.36 -13.99
N ILE A 294 23.45 5.83 -13.63
CA ILE A 294 23.05 5.95 -12.23
C ILE A 294 22.93 4.57 -11.57
N LYS A 295 22.26 3.60 -12.21
CA LYS A 295 22.05 2.27 -11.61
C LYS A 295 23.34 1.57 -11.21
N GLN A 296 24.43 1.77 -11.94
CA GLN A 296 25.74 1.23 -11.59
C GLN A 296 26.30 1.77 -10.26
N LYS A 297 25.87 2.97 -9.87
CA LYS A 297 26.36 3.67 -8.68
C LYS A 297 25.34 3.78 -7.55
N LEU A 298 24.09 3.35 -7.77
CA LEU A 298 23.11 3.16 -6.69
C LEU A 298 23.72 2.21 -5.64
N ARG A 299 23.99 2.77 -4.48
CA ARG A 299 24.56 2.12 -3.30
C ARG A 299 23.64 2.37 -2.12
#